data_AF-A0A545SQ36-F1
#
_entry.id   AF-A0A545SQ36-F1
#
_cell.length_a   1.000
_cell.length_b   1.000
_cell.length_c   1.000
_cell.angle_alpha   90.00
_cell.angle_beta   90.00
_cell.angle_gamma   90.00
#
_symmetry.space_group_name_H-M   'P 1'
#
loop_
_entity.id
_entity.type
_entity.pdbx_description
1 polymer ?
#
loop_
_entity_poly.entity_id
_entity_poly.type
_entity_poly.pdbx_seq_one_letter_code
_entity_poly.pdbx_strand_id
1 'polypeptide(L)'
;MTLRITIICPENMIDDANQFALCVGNIMDDAQTFRSAGWEDAGGMKFALASLLSSDDFPLVASSSLNAPAHAPTADLAAAMRAQSVLETWSPLMSPLPPAPDPGKLLAIIGVEPRNVIPLLGLSPIPIEE
;
A
#
# COMPACT_ATOMS: atom_id res chain seq x y z
N MET A 1 -5.48 16.18 10.71
CA MET A 1 -4.01 16.09 11.00
C MET A 1 -3.35 15.32 9.86
N THR A 2 -2.05 15.48 9.56
CA THR A 2 -1.39 14.64 8.54
C THR A 2 -0.72 13.42 9.16
N LEU A 3 -0.95 12.26 8.56
CA LEU A 3 -0.35 10.98 8.95
C LEU A 3 0.62 10.50 7.87
N ARG A 4 1.73 9.91 8.31
CA ARG A 4 2.63 9.14 7.45
C ARG A 4 2.07 7.73 7.33
N ILE A 5 1.93 7.26 6.08
CA ILE A 5 1.46 5.90 5.79
C ILE A 5 2.48 5.25 4.86
N THR A 6 2.92 4.06 5.22
CA THR A 6 3.72 3.19 4.35
C THR A 6 2.86 1.99 3.97
N ILE A 7 2.61 1.82 2.68
CA ILE A 7 1.85 0.71 2.13
C ILE A 7 2.84 -0.29 1.53
N ILE A 8 2.67 -1.56 1.92
CA ILE A 8 3.40 -2.70 1.42
C ILE A 8 2.46 -3.45 0.48
N CYS A 9 2.90 -3.63 -0.76
CA CYS A 9 2.14 -4.25 -1.82
C CYS A 9 2.92 -5.46 -2.36
N PRO A 10 2.35 -6.68 -2.31
CA PRO A 10 2.92 -7.83 -2.99
C PRO A 10 3.07 -7.59 -4.50
N GLU A 11 4.12 -8.14 -5.12
CA GLU A 11 4.41 -7.95 -6.54
C GLU A 11 3.23 -8.32 -7.46
N ASN A 12 2.53 -9.41 -7.14
CA ASN A 12 1.34 -9.89 -7.86
C ASN A 12 0.09 -9.00 -7.70
N MET A 13 0.12 -7.99 -6.83
CA MET A 13 -1.00 -7.10 -6.55
C MET A 13 -0.76 -5.65 -7.00
N ILE A 14 0.39 -5.34 -7.61
CA ILE A 14 0.78 -3.98 -7.99
C ILE A 14 -0.28 -3.30 -8.86
N ASP A 15 -0.81 -4.00 -9.87
CA ASP A 15 -1.81 -3.43 -10.78
C ASP A 15 -3.11 -3.05 -10.07
N ASP A 16 -3.65 -3.97 -9.26
CA ASP A 16 -4.86 -3.74 -8.47
C ASP A 16 -4.62 -2.62 -7.43
N ALA A 17 -3.46 -2.60 -6.78
CA ALA A 17 -3.09 -1.60 -5.79
C ALA A 17 -2.93 -0.20 -6.41
N ASN A 18 -2.44 -0.11 -7.65
CA ASN A 18 -2.37 1.14 -8.40
C ASN A 18 -3.76 1.66 -8.79
N GLN A 19 -4.71 0.78 -9.13
CA GLN A 19 -6.10 1.19 -9.37
C GLN A 19 -6.75 1.67 -8.07
N PHE A 20 -6.46 1.03 -6.94
CA PHE A 20 -6.87 1.52 -5.63
C PHE A 20 -6.28 2.90 -5.34
N ALA A 21 -4.97 3.08 -5.49
CA ALA A 21 -4.29 4.35 -5.29
C ALA A 21 -4.86 5.45 -6.20
N LEU A 22 -5.19 5.14 -7.45
CA LEU A 22 -5.84 6.06 -8.38
C LEU A 22 -7.22 6.51 -7.89
N CYS A 23 -8.00 5.61 -7.28
CA CYS A 23 -9.34 5.89 -6.77
C CYS A 23 -9.34 6.70 -5.46
N VAL A 24 -8.41 6.42 -4.54
CA VAL A 24 -8.29 7.15 -3.26
C VAL A 24 -7.38 8.37 -3.33
N GLY A 25 -6.59 8.46 -4.39
CA GLY A 25 -5.67 9.54 -4.68
C GLY A 25 -6.37 10.77 -5.27
N ASN A 26 -5.56 11.73 -5.71
CA ASN A 26 -6.03 13.03 -6.18
C ASN A 26 -5.59 13.35 -7.61
N ILE A 27 -4.65 12.58 -8.17
CA ILE A 27 -4.07 12.82 -9.49
C ILE A 27 -3.96 11.53 -10.31
N MET A 28 -3.87 11.66 -11.63
CA MET A 28 -3.72 10.49 -12.52
C MET A 28 -2.43 9.71 -12.26
N ASP A 29 -1.36 10.38 -11.81
CA ASP A 29 -0.07 9.77 -11.51
C ASP A 29 -0.13 8.80 -10.31
N ASP A 30 -1.19 8.84 -9.51
CA ASP A 30 -1.40 7.88 -8.42
C ASP A 30 -1.59 6.43 -8.95
N ALA A 31 -1.89 6.27 -10.25
CA ALA A 31 -1.85 4.97 -10.94
C ALA A 31 -0.44 4.37 -11.08
N GLN A 32 0.61 5.09 -10.66
CA GLN A 32 2.01 4.67 -10.69
C GLN A 32 2.63 4.70 -9.28
N THR A 33 1.79 4.65 -8.23
CA THR A 33 2.21 4.63 -6.83
C THR A 33 3.15 3.46 -6.53
N PHE A 34 2.84 2.28 -7.05
CA PHE A 34 3.65 1.07 -6.94
C PHE A 34 4.26 0.77 -8.32
N ARG A 35 5.58 0.90 -8.44
CA ARG A 35 6.28 0.70 -9.73
C ARG A 35 6.82 -0.72 -9.89
N SER A 36 7.68 -1.13 -8.98
CA SER A 36 8.33 -2.44 -9.01
C SER A 36 8.57 -2.94 -7.60
N ALA A 37 8.57 -4.25 -7.42
CA ALA A 37 8.95 -4.86 -6.17
C ALA A 37 10.47 -4.76 -5.99
N GLY A 38 10.90 -3.94 -5.03
CA GLY A 38 12.31 -3.71 -4.71
C GLY A 38 12.74 -4.33 -3.38
N TRP A 39 11.83 -5.02 -2.70
CA TRP A 39 12.02 -5.58 -1.37
C TRP A 39 11.59 -7.04 -1.34
N GLU A 40 12.26 -7.84 -0.54
CA GLU A 40 12.02 -9.28 -0.40
C GLU A 40 12.00 -9.66 1.08
N ASP A 41 11.13 -10.58 1.47
CA ASP A 41 11.12 -11.15 2.82
C ASP A 41 12.05 -12.37 2.94
N ALA A 42 12.13 -12.97 4.13
CA ALA A 42 12.94 -14.18 4.34
C ALA A 42 12.43 -15.41 3.57
N GLY A 43 11.19 -15.40 3.07
CA GLY A 43 10.57 -16.47 2.29
C GLY A 43 10.76 -16.32 0.77
N GLY A 44 11.38 -15.23 0.33
CA GLY A 44 11.61 -14.93 -1.08
C GLY A 44 10.45 -14.22 -1.79
N MET A 45 9.48 -13.73 -1.02
CA MET A 45 8.33 -12.99 -1.55
C MET A 45 8.70 -11.55 -1.80
N LYS A 46 8.30 -11.02 -2.95
CA LYS A 46 8.67 -9.68 -3.41
C LYS A 46 7.56 -8.66 -3.13
N PHE A 47 7.96 -7.48 -2.68
CA PHE A 47 7.07 -6.39 -2.30
C PHE A 47 7.53 -5.04 -2.88
N ALA A 48 6.55 -4.25 -3.34
CA ALA A 48 6.67 -2.83 -3.60
C ALA A 48 6.25 -2.04 -2.36
N LEU A 49 6.99 -0.97 -2.06
CA LEU A 49 6.70 -0.07 -0.93
C LEU A 49 6.37 1.32 -1.46
N ALA A 50 5.29 1.92 -0.94
CA ALA A 50 4.95 3.32 -1.18
C ALA A 50 4.75 4.04 0.15
N SER A 51 5.39 5.19 0.32
CA SER A 51 5.23 6.04 1.50
C SER A 51 4.59 7.36 1.09
N LEU A 52 3.45 7.69 1.69
CA LEU A 52 2.71 8.91 1.43
C LEU A 52 2.32 9.65 2.72
N LEU A 53 1.94 10.92 2.53
CA LEU A 53 1.22 11.68 3.54
C LEU A 53 -0.26 11.62 3.22
N SER A 54 -1.08 11.31 4.21
CA SER A 54 -2.53 11.33 4.08
C SER A 54 -3.17 12.09 5.24
N SER A 55 -4.45 12.42 5.10
CA SER A 55 -5.26 12.84 6.25
C SER A 55 -5.43 11.70 7.26
N ASP A 56 -5.80 12.06 8.47
CA ASP A 56 -6.22 11.17 9.56
C ASP A 56 -7.44 10.31 9.20
N ASP A 57 -8.25 10.75 8.24
CA ASP A 57 -9.39 10.00 7.73
C ASP A 57 -9.01 8.85 6.78
N PHE A 58 -7.72 8.65 6.47
CA PHE A 58 -7.30 7.60 5.53
C PHE A 58 -7.91 6.23 5.80
N PRO A 59 -7.90 5.66 7.03
CA PRO A 59 -8.46 4.33 7.25
C PRO A 59 -9.96 4.26 6.91
N LEU A 60 -10.69 5.35 7.15
CA LEU A 60 -12.10 5.45 6.84
C LEU A 60 -12.31 5.56 5.32
N VAL A 61 -11.55 6.43 4.64
CA VAL A 61 -11.64 6.59 3.18
C VAL A 61 -11.23 5.30 2.45
N ALA A 62 -10.15 4.68 2.90
CA ALA A 62 -9.60 3.45 2.35
C ALA A 62 -10.54 2.25 2.50
N SER A 63 -11.49 2.28 3.44
CA SER A 63 -12.50 1.24 3.66
C SER A 63 -13.91 1.62 3.16
N SER A 64 -14.08 2.85 2.67
CA SER A 64 -15.36 3.34 2.13
C SER A 64 -15.60 2.87 0.70
N SER A 65 -16.85 2.89 0.26
CA SER A 65 -17.20 2.53 -1.12
C SER A 65 -16.44 3.38 -2.14
N LEU A 66 -15.70 2.71 -3.02
CA LEU A 66 -14.93 3.36 -4.08
C LEU A 66 -15.84 3.82 -5.20
N ASN A 67 -15.60 5.03 -5.69
CA ASN A 67 -16.26 5.60 -6.86
C ASN A 67 -15.20 6.01 -7.88
N ALA A 68 -15.57 6.05 -9.17
CA ALA A 68 -14.67 6.53 -10.20
C ALA A 68 -14.37 8.02 -9.95
N PRO A 69 -13.11 8.41 -9.76
CA PRO A 69 -12.79 9.79 -9.46
C PRO A 69 -12.84 10.66 -10.72
N ALA A 70 -13.06 11.97 -10.55
CA ALA A 70 -13.17 12.90 -11.67
C ALA A 70 -11.90 12.97 -12.52
N HIS A 71 -10.72 12.78 -11.92
CA HIS A 71 -9.44 12.74 -12.63
C HIS A 71 -9.18 11.43 -13.37
N ALA A 72 -9.93 10.36 -13.08
CA ALA A 72 -9.79 9.06 -13.75
C ALA A 72 -11.16 8.38 -13.92
N PRO A 73 -12.02 8.87 -14.83
CA PRO A 73 -13.34 8.29 -15.06
C PRO A 73 -13.28 6.86 -15.63
N THR A 74 -12.12 6.45 -16.13
CA THR A 74 -11.85 5.11 -16.67
C THR A 74 -11.13 4.19 -15.66
N ALA A 75 -11.07 4.56 -14.38
CA ALA A 75 -10.46 3.73 -13.35
C ALA A 75 -11.16 2.36 -13.28
N ASP A 76 -10.37 1.29 -13.14
CA ASP A 76 -10.93 -0.06 -12.95
C ASP A 76 -11.37 -0.22 -11.49
N LEU A 77 -12.65 0.06 -11.24
CA LEU A 77 -13.24 -0.08 -9.91
C LEU A 77 -13.24 -1.53 -9.42
N ALA A 78 -13.30 -2.51 -10.31
CA ALA A 78 -13.25 -3.91 -9.88
C ALA A 78 -11.86 -4.27 -9.36
N ALA A 79 -10.80 -3.80 -10.03
CA ALA A 79 -9.42 -3.93 -9.55
C ALA A 79 -9.19 -3.18 -8.23
N ALA A 80 -9.65 -1.93 -8.16
CA ALA A 80 -9.53 -1.12 -6.96
C ALA A 80 -10.25 -1.76 -5.75
N MET A 81 -11.43 -2.34 -5.96
CA MET A 81 -12.19 -3.06 -4.93
C MET A 81 -11.50 -4.36 -4.50
N ARG A 82 -10.85 -5.10 -5.41
CA ARG A 82 -10.06 -6.29 -5.05
C ARG A 82 -8.91 -5.90 -4.12
N ALA A 83 -8.14 -4.87 -4.46
CA ALA A 83 -7.09 -4.32 -3.60
C ALA A 83 -7.64 -3.86 -2.24
N GLN A 84 -8.75 -3.10 -2.24
CA GLN A 84 -9.39 -2.64 -1.02
C GLN A 84 -9.83 -3.81 -0.12
N SER A 85 -10.37 -4.89 -0.69
CA SER A 85 -10.90 -6.03 0.07
C SER A 85 -9.84 -6.80 0.86
N VAL A 86 -8.57 -6.66 0.47
CA VAL A 86 -7.42 -7.29 1.14
C VAL A 86 -6.50 -6.29 1.83
N LEU A 87 -6.91 -5.02 1.90
CA LEU A 87 -6.17 -3.97 2.59
C LEU A 87 -6.34 -4.12 4.10
N GLU A 88 -5.22 -4.36 4.78
CA GLU A 88 -5.12 -4.41 6.23
C GLU A 88 -4.41 -3.17 6.74
N THR A 89 -5.02 -2.44 7.68
CA THR A 89 -4.42 -1.27 8.31
C THR A 89 -3.85 -1.63 9.67
N TRP A 90 -2.61 -1.21 9.95
CA TRP A 90 -1.96 -1.43 11.23
C TRP A 90 -1.31 -0.14 11.76
N SER A 91 -1.29 0.02 13.08
CA SER A 91 -0.48 1.04 13.75
C SER A 91 0.05 0.54 15.10
N PRO A 92 1.16 1.10 15.61
CA PRO A 92 1.70 0.77 16.93
C PRO A 92 0.72 1.06 18.08
N LEU A 93 -0.26 1.95 17.85
CA LEU A 93 -1.30 2.28 18.82
C LEU A 93 -2.38 1.19 18.91
N MET A 94 -2.56 0.41 17.84
CA MET A 94 -3.54 -0.68 17.78
C MET A 94 -2.97 -2.00 18.31
N SER A 95 -1.72 -2.31 17.96
CA SER A 95 -1.05 -3.55 18.35
C SER A 95 0.46 -3.31 18.47
N PRO A 96 1.16 -3.99 19.40
CA PRO A 96 2.60 -3.82 19.58
C PRO A 96 3.43 -4.35 18.41
N LEU A 97 2.90 -5.29 17.61
CA LEU A 97 3.59 -5.92 16.48
C LEU A 97 2.71 -5.86 15.22
N PRO A 98 3.29 -5.56 14.04
CA PRO A 98 2.56 -5.63 12.78
C PRO A 98 2.28 -7.08 12.38
N PRO A 99 1.24 -7.31 11.56
CA PRO A 99 1.07 -8.59 10.89
C PRO A 99 2.26 -8.87 9.97
N ALA A 100 2.56 -10.15 9.77
CA ALA A 100 3.57 -10.56 8.80
C ALA A 100 3.11 -10.19 7.36
N PRO A 101 4.03 -9.79 6.46
CA PRO A 101 3.72 -9.60 5.05
C PRO A 101 3.12 -10.88 4.45
N ASP A 102 2.06 -10.74 3.65
CA ASP A 102 1.35 -11.86 3.03
C ASP A 102 1.14 -11.55 1.53
N PRO A 103 1.34 -12.52 0.62
CA PRO A 103 1.26 -12.29 -0.82
C PRO A 103 -0.18 -12.06 -1.33
N GLY A 104 -1.18 -12.28 -0.49
CA GLY A 104 -2.59 -12.01 -0.75
C GLY A 104 -3.14 -10.79 -0.02
N LYS A 105 -2.31 -9.99 0.66
CA LYS A 105 -2.75 -8.80 1.42
C LYS A 105 -1.94 -7.56 1.11
N LEU A 106 -2.62 -6.42 1.12
CA LEU A 106 -1.97 -5.11 1.18
C LEU A 106 -1.87 -4.69 2.65
N LEU A 107 -0.71 -4.23 3.09
CA LEU A 107 -0.52 -3.78 4.48
C LEU A 107 -0.23 -2.28 4.51
N ALA A 108 -1.12 -1.49 5.12
CA ALA A 108 -0.92 -0.07 5.36
C ALA A 108 -0.48 0.17 6.82
N ILE A 109 0.78 0.57 7.00
CA ILE A 109 1.36 0.93 8.29
C ILE A 109 1.25 2.42 8.52
N ILE A 110 0.56 2.79 9.58
CA ILE A 110 0.21 4.17 9.91
C ILE A 110 1.06 4.66 11.10
N GLY A 111 1.63 5.85 10.96
CA GLY A 111 2.32 6.55 12.05
C GLY A 111 3.75 6.05 12.32
N VAL A 112 4.32 5.23 11.42
CA VAL A 112 5.70 4.77 11.49
C VAL A 112 6.51 5.41 10.36
N GLU A 113 7.73 5.86 10.69
CA GLU A 113 8.68 6.36 9.70
C GLU A 113 9.04 5.25 8.69
N PRO A 114 9.03 5.52 7.36
CA PRO A 114 9.21 4.48 6.35
C PRO A 114 10.50 3.66 6.51
N ARG A 115 11.58 4.31 6.95
CA ARG A 115 12.88 3.66 7.22
C ARG A 115 12.81 2.58 8.30
N ASN A 116 11.86 2.71 9.23
CA ASN A 116 11.67 1.76 10.33
C ASN A 116 10.71 0.63 9.95
N VAL A 117 9.93 0.77 8.88
CA VAL A 117 8.99 -0.25 8.40
C VAL A 117 9.72 -1.48 7.85
N ILE A 118 10.77 -1.26 7.07
CA ILE A 118 11.57 -2.33 6.45
C ILE A 118 12.11 -3.33 7.49
N PRO A 119 12.89 -2.92 8.50
CA PRO A 119 13.41 -3.86 9.50
C PRO A 119 12.30 -4.43 10.39
N LEU A 120 11.20 -3.68 10.60
CA LEU A 120 10.06 -4.15 11.40
C LEU A 120 9.33 -5.33 10.74
N LEU A 121 9.29 -5.36 9.40
CA LEU A 121 8.68 -6.44 8.62
C LEU A 121 9.69 -7.51 8.17
N GLY A 122 10.97 -7.38 8.54
CA GLY A 122 12.01 -8.31 8.12
C GLY A 122 12.29 -8.28 6.61
N LEU A 123 12.03 -7.14 5.96
CA LEU A 123 12.29 -6.97 4.53
C LEU A 123 13.74 -6.59 4.26
N SER A 124 14.26 -7.08 3.13
CA SER A 124 15.60 -6.76 2.62
C SER A 124 15.49 -6.23 1.20
N PRO A 125 16.38 -5.32 0.77
CA PRO A 125 16.36 -4.82 -0.60
C PRO A 125 16.76 -5.93 -1.59
N ILE A 126 16.04 -6.02 -2.71
CA ILE A 126 16.40 -6.92 -3.81
C ILE A 126 17.63 -6.33 -4.53
N PRO A 127 18.69 -7.12 -4.79
CA PRO A 127 19.82 -6.68 -5.57
C PRO A 127 19.38 -6.18 -6.94
N ILE A 128 19.79 -4.97 -7.31
CA ILE A 128 19.61 -4.45 -8.65
C ILE A 128 20.71 -5.09 -9.50
N GLU A 129 20.36 -6.01 -10.40
CA GLU A 129 21.32 -6.45 -11.43
C GLU A 129 21.49 -5.30 -12.43
N GLU A 130 22.73 -4.79 -12.53
CA GLU A 130 23.14 -3.72 -13.46
C GLU A 130 23.17 -4.19 -14.93
#